data_AF-A0A957ILM0-F1
#
_entry.id   AF-A0A957ILM0-F1
#
_cell.length_a   1.000
_cell.length_b   1.000
_cell.length_c   1.000
_cell.angle_alpha   90.00
_cell.angle_beta   90.00
_cell.angle_gamma   90.00
#
_symmetry.space_group_name_H-M   'P 1'
#
loop_
_entity.id
_entity.type
_entity.pdbx_description
1 polymer ?
#
loop_
_entity_poly.entity_id
_entity_poly.type
_entity_poly.pdbx_seq_one_letter_code
_entity_poly.pdbx_strand_id
1 'polypeptide(L)'
;MRDHWIDQIIEKSQELVVDEIEYDVITKLIDIAYTIPTTIANRRLTLAAFFDLLANAEYYRTVSHIGWFYCPVDDVPLLVYPYTNVCPRCVLENNFVFHKANKPKSGVIGSKTSRLLAVFLQMLFSKKGYSVEVRKGVEPVDMVLLDQTQTPTAVMFAEIKAAPLVTLPLTFISQRFTEDENGVVVDTGHRITDHAGLYGSNLSLLLPVGSDNHFNWELIPFGSKKDVHDELWAYRSLLNLLESNPEFVSKYLAFWQSALTSYTQKTQSDIFWLTNACGQPFPRPEDWPQRAGALGYESVSDSKTSVGMDRTDDLKKATYQSLKISAEGNPSVRYHYRVGIISNIHAVRHHDDYLTAIQDIVSTRDESALAKTAVDLPPETPFFNLFDGIVALTQTIARDEWVKDIFDF
;
A
#
# COMPACT_ATOMS: atom_id res chain seq x y z
N MET A 1 -12.77 4.07 -36.65
CA MET A 1 -13.86 3.61 -35.74
C MET A 1 -13.37 3.20 -34.34
N ARG A 2 -12.05 2.97 -34.10
CA ARG A 2 -11.52 2.51 -32.78
C ARG A 2 -10.70 3.55 -31.98
N ASP A 3 -10.24 4.67 -32.58
CA ASP A 3 -9.79 5.86 -31.80
C ASP A 3 -10.87 6.32 -30.80
N HIS A 4 -12.13 6.07 -31.17
CA HIS A 4 -13.28 6.33 -30.34
C HIS A 4 -13.21 5.64 -28.97
N TRP A 5 -12.54 4.50 -28.81
CA TRP A 5 -12.42 3.84 -27.51
C TRP A 5 -11.47 4.60 -26.58
N ILE A 6 -10.28 4.99 -27.06
CA ILE A 6 -9.32 5.79 -26.27
C ILE A 6 -9.96 7.12 -25.89
N ASP A 7 -10.60 7.80 -26.85
CA ASP A 7 -11.32 9.05 -26.60
C ASP A 7 -12.45 8.87 -25.56
N GLN A 8 -13.25 7.79 -25.66
CA GLN A 8 -14.31 7.49 -24.69
C GLN A 8 -13.78 7.26 -23.27
N ILE A 9 -12.67 6.53 -23.11
CA ILE A 9 -12.07 6.29 -21.80
C ILE A 9 -11.56 7.60 -21.20
N ILE A 10 -10.88 8.43 -22.00
CA ILE A 10 -10.38 9.74 -21.57
C ILE A 10 -11.54 10.68 -21.21
N GLU A 11 -12.59 10.74 -22.02
CA GLU A 11 -13.76 11.60 -21.79
C GLU A 11 -14.52 11.22 -20.52
N LYS A 12 -14.63 9.91 -20.22
CA LYS A 12 -15.33 9.41 -19.03
C LYS A 12 -14.44 9.35 -17.78
N SER A 13 -13.12 9.45 -17.93
CA SER A 13 -12.19 9.51 -16.81
C SER A 13 -12.40 10.79 -15.98
N GLN A 14 -12.12 10.71 -14.69
CA GLN A 14 -12.42 11.77 -13.73
C GLN A 14 -11.14 12.41 -13.19
N GLU A 15 -11.17 13.72 -13.02
CA GLU A 15 -10.14 14.42 -12.26
C GLU A 15 -10.06 13.89 -10.82
N LEU A 16 -8.85 13.92 -10.27
CA LEU A 16 -8.63 13.53 -8.89
C LEU A 16 -9.07 14.65 -7.96
N VAL A 17 -9.94 14.32 -7.01
CA VAL A 17 -10.31 15.23 -5.92
C VAL A 17 -9.36 15.01 -4.75
N VAL A 18 -8.78 16.11 -4.27
CA VAL A 18 -7.78 16.13 -3.19
C VAL A 18 -8.17 17.22 -2.19
N ASP A 19 -8.27 16.86 -0.91
CA ASP A 19 -8.45 17.83 0.17
C ASP A 19 -7.16 18.64 0.37
N GLU A 20 -7.26 19.93 0.75
CA GLU A 20 -6.10 20.81 0.96
C GLU A 20 -5.08 20.20 1.93
N ILE A 21 -5.55 19.65 3.05
CA ILE A 21 -4.65 19.01 4.03
C ILE A 21 -4.01 17.72 3.51
N GLU A 22 -4.71 16.98 2.64
CA GLU A 22 -4.14 15.79 2.00
C GLU A 22 -3.01 16.20 1.05
N TYR A 23 -3.24 17.25 0.26
CA TYR A 23 -2.24 17.85 -0.61
C TYR A 23 -0.99 18.28 0.18
N ASP A 24 -1.17 18.96 1.31
CA ASP A 24 -0.05 19.41 2.14
C ASP A 24 0.78 18.24 2.69
N VAL A 25 0.11 17.19 3.18
CA VAL A 25 0.80 15.97 3.66
C VAL A 25 1.60 15.31 2.55
N ILE A 26 1.00 15.13 1.37
CA ILE A 26 1.69 14.47 0.24
C ILE A 26 2.87 15.32 -0.23
N THR A 27 2.68 16.63 -0.38
CA THR A 27 3.77 17.56 -0.73
C THR A 27 4.90 17.45 0.27
N LYS A 28 4.58 17.48 1.57
CA LYS A 28 5.59 17.39 2.64
C LYS A 28 6.36 16.08 2.58
N LEU A 29 5.69 14.95 2.39
CA LEU A 29 6.33 13.64 2.26
C LEU A 29 7.27 13.59 1.05
N ILE A 30 6.81 14.05 -0.13
CA ILE A 30 7.62 14.10 -1.34
C ILE A 30 8.83 15.03 -1.14
N ASP A 31 8.63 16.21 -0.56
CA ASP A 31 9.72 17.15 -0.28
C ASP A 31 10.78 16.56 0.67
N ILE A 32 10.33 15.88 1.73
CA ILE A 32 11.25 15.15 2.62
C ILE A 32 12.03 14.09 1.82
N ALA A 33 11.36 13.30 0.97
CA ALA A 33 12.02 12.25 0.19
C ALA A 33 13.11 12.79 -0.76
N TYR A 34 12.92 13.99 -1.31
CA TYR A 34 13.90 14.63 -2.21
C TYR A 34 14.97 15.46 -1.47
N THR A 35 14.80 15.75 -0.19
CA THR A 35 15.79 16.47 0.62
C THR A 35 16.76 15.53 1.34
N ILE A 36 16.37 14.30 1.64
CA ILE A 36 17.27 13.30 2.25
C ILE A 36 18.34 12.91 1.20
N PRO A 37 19.65 13.12 1.47
CA PRO A 37 20.73 12.74 0.56
C PRO A 37 20.76 11.21 0.40
N THR A 38 20.29 10.71 -0.74
CA THR A 38 20.11 9.28 -0.98
C THR A 38 20.42 8.92 -2.44
N THR A 39 20.75 7.65 -2.67
CA THR A 39 20.76 7.09 -4.03
C THR A 39 19.34 7.04 -4.58
N ILE A 40 19.18 6.94 -5.90
CA ILE A 40 17.89 6.72 -6.57
C ILE A 40 17.12 5.54 -5.94
N ALA A 41 17.81 4.40 -5.75
CA ALA A 41 17.22 3.22 -5.13
C ALA A 41 16.70 3.52 -3.71
N ASN A 42 17.44 4.27 -2.90
CA ASN A 42 17.01 4.63 -1.55
C ASN A 42 15.87 5.66 -1.55
N ARG A 43 15.80 6.57 -2.54
CA ARG A 43 14.67 7.50 -2.70
C ARG A 43 13.39 6.76 -3.04
N ARG A 44 13.47 5.80 -3.96
CA ARG A 44 12.36 4.90 -4.33
C ARG A 44 11.77 4.17 -3.13
N LEU A 45 12.62 3.60 -2.27
CA LEU A 45 12.20 2.99 -1.01
C LEU A 45 11.58 4.01 -0.04
N THR A 46 12.16 5.20 0.06
CA THR A 46 11.62 6.30 0.88
C THR A 46 10.22 6.71 0.44
N LEU A 47 10.00 6.87 -0.87
CA LEU A 47 8.69 7.20 -1.45
C LEU A 47 7.67 6.09 -1.15
N ALA A 48 8.05 4.81 -1.27
CA ALA A 48 7.19 3.69 -0.92
C ALA A 48 6.81 3.67 0.57
N ALA A 49 7.79 3.92 1.46
CA ALA A 49 7.54 4.03 2.90
C ALA A 49 6.62 5.22 3.24
N PHE A 50 6.78 6.35 2.57
CA PHE A 50 5.92 7.51 2.78
C PHE A 50 4.50 7.31 2.23
N PHE A 51 4.35 6.55 1.15
CA PHE A 51 3.04 6.09 0.71
C PHE A 51 2.37 5.22 1.79
N ASP A 52 3.11 4.36 2.49
CA ASP A 52 2.56 3.60 3.62
C ASP A 52 2.06 4.52 4.74
N LEU A 53 2.82 5.57 5.13
CA LEU A 53 2.36 6.55 6.12
C LEU A 53 1.07 7.27 5.69
N LEU A 54 0.98 7.62 4.41
CA LEU A 54 -0.21 8.25 3.85
C LEU A 54 -1.42 7.30 3.91
N ALA A 55 -1.25 6.04 3.51
CA ALA A 55 -2.28 5.01 3.62
C ALA A 55 -2.69 4.75 5.08
N ASN A 56 -1.73 4.78 6.01
CA ASN A 56 -1.98 4.66 7.43
C ASN A 56 -2.84 5.82 7.96
N ALA A 57 -2.52 7.06 7.59
CA ALA A 57 -3.34 8.22 7.94
C ALA A 57 -4.78 8.06 7.42
N GLU A 58 -4.96 7.58 6.18
CA GLU A 58 -6.28 7.30 5.62
C GLU A 58 -7.06 6.23 6.41
N TYR A 59 -6.38 5.20 6.93
CA TYR A 59 -7.00 4.18 7.79
C TYR A 59 -7.34 4.72 9.18
N TYR A 60 -6.52 5.61 9.73
CA TYR A 60 -6.76 6.21 11.04
C TYR A 60 -8.00 7.12 11.05
N ARG A 61 -8.39 7.68 9.90
CA ARG A 61 -9.66 8.44 9.77
C ARG A 61 -10.87 7.65 10.27
N THR A 62 -10.86 6.33 10.04
CA THR A 62 -11.96 5.43 10.41
C THR A 62 -11.84 4.83 11.81
N VAL A 63 -10.88 5.28 12.62
CA VAL A 63 -10.77 4.82 14.03
C VAL A 63 -12.08 5.11 14.77
N SER A 64 -12.51 4.14 15.58
CA SER A 64 -13.76 4.15 16.33
C SER A 64 -13.53 3.74 17.78
N HIS A 65 -14.55 3.90 18.63
CA HIS A 65 -14.48 3.50 20.04
C HIS A 65 -14.36 1.99 20.24
N ILE A 66 -14.72 1.18 19.25
CA ILE A 66 -14.80 -0.28 19.36
C ILE A 66 -13.62 -0.95 18.66
N GLY A 67 -13.29 -2.17 19.09
CA GLY A 67 -12.25 -2.99 18.48
C GLY A 67 -10.85 -2.71 19.01
N TRP A 68 -10.72 -2.00 20.13
CA TRP A 68 -9.42 -1.84 20.79
C TRP A 68 -9.02 -3.15 21.46
N PHE A 69 -7.71 -3.29 21.67
CA PHE A 69 -7.11 -4.44 22.32
C PHE A 69 -6.26 -3.96 23.49
N TYR A 70 -6.54 -4.49 24.67
CA TYR A 70 -5.79 -4.20 25.89
C TYR A 70 -4.60 -5.15 26.02
N CYS A 71 -3.41 -4.58 26.19
CA CYS A 71 -2.16 -5.27 26.42
C CYS A 71 -1.62 -4.91 27.82
N PRO A 72 -1.63 -5.83 28.80
CA PRO A 72 -1.19 -5.59 30.18
C PRO A 72 0.32 -5.77 30.42
N VAL A 73 1.10 -6.01 29.36
CA VAL A 73 2.54 -6.31 29.45
C VAL A 73 3.31 -5.14 30.07
N ASP A 74 4.35 -5.46 30.84
CA ASP A 74 5.16 -4.58 31.68
C ASP A 74 4.35 -3.59 32.55
N ASP A 75 5.03 -2.57 33.08
CA ASP A 75 4.44 -1.55 33.95
C ASP A 75 3.66 -0.46 33.19
N VAL A 76 3.56 -0.57 31.86
CA VAL A 76 2.86 0.40 30.99
C VAL A 76 1.78 -0.32 30.19
N PRO A 77 0.55 -0.48 30.72
CA PRO A 77 -0.54 -1.08 29.98
C PRO A 77 -0.96 -0.22 28.78
N LEU A 78 -1.25 -0.85 27.65
CA LEU A 78 -1.63 -0.15 26.42
C LEU A 78 -3.02 -0.58 25.95
N LEU A 79 -3.82 0.39 25.51
CA LEU A 79 -4.88 0.16 24.54
C LEU A 79 -4.29 0.34 23.15
N VAL A 80 -4.48 -0.68 22.31
CA VAL A 80 -3.98 -0.74 20.94
C VAL A 80 -5.17 -0.80 19.99
N TYR A 81 -5.16 0.01 18.94
CA TYR A 81 -6.06 -0.15 17.81
C TYR A 81 -5.35 -0.95 16.72
N PRO A 82 -5.61 -2.26 16.60
CA PRO A 82 -4.79 -3.12 15.79
C PRO A 82 -5.14 -3.11 14.30
N TYR A 83 -4.11 -3.27 13.47
CA TYR A 83 -4.24 -3.50 12.04
C TYR A 83 -3.72 -4.87 11.58
N THR A 84 -3.03 -5.62 12.43
CA THR A 84 -2.76 -7.06 12.23
C THR A 84 -3.53 -7.87 13.27
N ASN A 85 -3.56 -9.19 13.14
CA ASN A 85 -4.24 -10.09 14.07
C ASN A 85 -3.33 -10.55 15.23
N VAL A 86 -2.26 -9.82 15.50
CA VAL A 86 -1.30 -10.09 16.59
C VAL A 86 -1.07 -8.82 17.40
N CYS A 87 -0.87 -8.98 18.70
CA CYS A 87 -0.48 -7.85 19.54
C CYS A 87 0.88 -7.31 19.07
N PRO A 88 0.95 -6.04 18.63
CA PRO A 88 2.16 -5.50 18.03
C PRO A 88 3.30 -5.31 19.04
N ARG A 89 2.99 -5.26 20.34
CA ARG A 89 3.98 -5.24 21.41
C ARG A 89 4.52 -6.63 21.70
N CYS A 90 3.63 -7.58 22.00
CA CYS A 90 4.04 -8.93 22.38
C CYS A 90 4.82 -9.64 21.28
N VAL A 91 4.50 -9.37 20.00
CA VAL A 91 5.17 -10.03 18.88
C VAL A 91 6.64 -9.65 18.76
N LEU A 92 7.03 -8.47 19.25
CA LEU A 92 8.44 -8.04 19.35
C LEU A 92 9.26 -8.90 20.33
N GLU A 93 8.58 -9.55 21.27
CA GLU A 93 9.18 -10.51 22.21
C GLU A 93 8.98 -11.96 21.76
N ASN A 94 8.59 -12.18 20.49
CA ASN A 94 8.18 -13.47 19.95
C ASN A 94 6.99 -14.13 20.70
N ASN A 95 6.16 -13.32 21.37
CA ASN A 95 4.93 -13.77 22.01
C ASN A 95 3.71 -13.44 21.14
N PHE A 96 2.99 -14.46 20.70
CA PHE A 96 1.92 -14.34 19.72
C PHE A 96 0.56 -14.36 20.37
N VAL A 97 0.04 -13.17 20.68
CA VAL A 97 -1.31 -13.01 21.21
C VAL A 97 -2.27 -12.63 20.10
N PHE A 98 -3.23 -13.50 19.80
CA PHE A 98 -4.20 -13.26 18.74
C PHE A 98 -5.28 -12.25 19.16
N HIS A 99 -5.65 -11.38 18.22
CA HIS A 99 -6.91 -10.64 18.23
C HIS A 99 -7.36 -10.38 16.80
N LYS A 100 -8.58 -9.85 16.61
CA LYS A 100 -9.03 -9.44 15.28
C LYS A 100 -8.55 -8.02 14.96
N ALA A 101 -7.97 -7.82 13.78
CA ALA A 101 -7.58 -6.53 13.25
C ALA A 101 -8.79 -5.68 12.85
N ASN A 102 -8.66 -4.35 12.92
CA ASN A 102 -9.66 -3.39 12.46
C ASN A 102 -9.35 -2.84 11.06
N LYS A 103 -8.82 -3.68 10.17
CA LYS A 103 -8.62 -3.26 8.77
C LYS A 103 -9.97 -2.92 8.13
N PRO A 104 -10.08 -1.81 7.36
CA PRO A 104 -11.26 -1.60 6.55
C PRO A 104 -11.49 -2.78 5.58
N LYS A 105 -12.73 -2.99 5.13
CA LYS A 105 -13.04 -4.08 4.19
C LYS A 105 -12.22 -3.92 2.90
N SER A 106 -11.73 -5.03 2.33
CA SER A 106 -10.79 -5.03 1.20
C SER A 106 -11.21 -4.16 0.01
N GLY A 107 -12.50 -4.14 -0.35
CA GLY A 107 -13.01 -3.29 -1.44
C GLY A 107 -12.93 -1.78 -1.15
N VAL A 108 -13.09 -1.39 0.11
CA VAL A 108 -12.92 0.02 0.55
C VAL A 108 -11.44 0.39 0.58
N ILE A 109 -10.58 -0.52 1.06
CA ILE A 109 -9.13 -0.31 1.08
C ILE A 109 -8.60 -0.10 -0.32
N GLY A 110 -8.86 -1.02 -1.25
CA GLY A 110 -8.30 -0.97 -2.60
C GLY A 110 -8.69 0.31 -3.34
N SER A 111 -9.96 0.72 -3.22
CA SER A 111 -10.43 1.98 -3.82
C SER A 111 -9.71 3.22 -3.25
N LYS A 112 -9.50 3.26 -1.93
CA LYS A 112 -8.81 4.37 -1.25
C LYS A 112 -7.32 4.42 -1.60
N THR A 113 -6.62 3.29 -1.52
CA THR A 113 -5.17 3.23 -1.80
C THR A 113 -4.87 3.46 -3.28
N SER A 114 -5.74 3.01 -4.20
CA SER A 114 -5.59 3.33 -5.63
C SER A 114 -5.74 4.83 -5.90
N ARG A 115 -6.74 5.49 -5.30
CA ARG A 115 -6.87 6.96 -5.41
C ARG A 115 -5.65 7.67 -4.82
N LEU A 116 -5.22 7.29 -3.62
CA LEU A 116 -4.06 7.89 -2.98
C LEU A 116 -2.80 7.74 -3.83
N LEU A 117 -2.57 6.59 -4.45
CA LEU A 117 -1.40 6.39 -5.29
C LEU A 117 -1.46 7.26 -6.55
N ALA A 118 -2.65 7.42 -7.15
CA ALA A 118 -2.84 8.31 -8.29
C ALA A 118 -2.52 9.77 -7.93
N VAL A 119 -3.01 10.26 -6.78
CA VAL A 119 -2.70 11.61 -6.29
C VAL A 119 -1.22 11.77 -5.98
N PHE A 120 -0.63 10.79 -5.29
CA PHE A 120 0.79 10.79 -4.96
C PHE A 120 1.67 10.87 -6.21
N LEU A 121 1.33 10.11 -7.26
CA LEU A 121 2.03 10.16 -8.55
C LEU A 121 1.83 11.50 -9.27
N GLN A 122 0.62 12.07 -9.27
CA GLN A 122 0.36 13.39 -9.87
C GLN A 122 1.27 14.46 -9.27
N MET A 123 1.38 14.46 -7.94
CA MET A 123 2.22 15.41 -7.21
C MET A 123 3.71 15.14 -7.42
N LEU A 124 4.11 13.87 -7.55
CA LEU A 124 5.48 13.47 -7.85
C LEU A 124 5.90 13.90 -9.28
N PHE A 125 5.01 13.76 -10.26
CA PHE A 125 5.25 14.25 -11.62
C PHE A 125 5.39 15.77 -11.65
N SER A 126 4.51 16.49 -10.95
CA SER A 126 4.61 17.94 -10.79
C SER A 126 5.94 18.35 -10.15
N LYS A 127 6.36 17.67 -9.09
CA LYS A 127 7.66 17.91 -8.41
C LYS A 127 8.85 17.75 -9.36
N LYS A 128 8.78 16.77 -10.28
CA LYS A 128 9.80 16.51 -11.29
C LYS A 128 9.69 17.42 -12.53
N GLY A 129 8.67 18.27 -12.61
CA GLY A 129 8.44 19.17 -13.74
C GLY A 129 7.82 18.49 -14.96
N TYR A 130 7.23 17.31 -14.82
CA TYR A 130 6.47 16.68 -15.90
C TYR A 130 5.05 17.23 -15.98
N SER A 131 4.57 17.46 -17.19
CA SER A 131 3.19 17.83 -17.48
C SER A 131 2.31 16.59 -17.77
N VAL A 132 2.38 15.60 -16.87
CA VAL A 132 1.55 14.39 -16.96
C VAL A 132 0.31 14.57 -16.07
N GLU A 133 -0.84 14.62 -16.71
CA GLU A 133 -2.14 14.61 -16.02
C GLU A 133 -2.47 13.18 -15.57
N VAL A 134 -2.95 13.04 -14.33
CA VAL A 134 -3.39 11.77 -13.75
C VAL A 134 -4.89 11.83 -13.51
N ARG A 135 -5.62 10.87 -14.07
CA ARG A 135 -7.08 10.76 -13.93
C ARG A 135 -7.48 9.40 -13.38
N LYS A 136 -8.57 9.38 -12.63
CA LYS A 136 -9.27 8.14 -12.27
C LYS A 136 -9.93 7.56 -13.52
N GLY A 137 -9.59 6.32 -13.85
CA GLY A 137 -10.12 5.63 -15.02
C GLY A 137 -11.56 5.15 -14.83
N VAL A 138 -12.04 4.44 -15.85
CA VAL A 138 -13.34 3.80 -15.91
C VAL A 138 -13.11 2.38 -16.41
N GLU A 139 -13.91 1.43 -15.94
CA GLU A 139 -13.79 0.02 -16.35
C GLU A 139 -13.58 -0.09 -17.88
N PRO A 140 -12.47 -0.70 -18.32
CA PRO A 140 -11.64 -1.62 -17.54
C PRO A 140 -10.28 -1.02 -17.10
N VAL A 141 -10.18 0.29 -16.98
CA VAL A 141 -8.95 1.03 -16.63
C VAL A 141 -9.10 1.66 -15.24
N ASP A 142 -8.14 1.42 -14.34
CA ASP A 142 -8.14 2.05 -13.01
C ASP A 142 -7.62 3.49 -13.06
N MET A 143 -6.60 3.75 -13.88
CA MET A 143 -5.94 5.06 -13.99
C MET A 143 -5.51 5.38 -15.41
N VAL A 144 -5.64 6.65 -15.76
CA VAL A 144 -5.23 7.21 -17.05
C VAL A 144 -4.15 8.26 -16.80
N LEU A 145 -3.02 8.13 -17.50
CA LEU A 145 -1.95 9.12 -17.54
C LEU A 145 -1.95 9.79 -18.91
N LEU A 146 -1.97 11.12 -18.97
CA LEU A 146 -2.01 11.89 -20.21
C LEU A 146 -0.88 12.91 -20.23
N ASP A 147 -0.05 12.85 -21.26
CA ASP A 147 0.95 13.86 -21.56
C ASP A 147 0.69 14.45 -22.94
N GLN A 148 0.06 15.63 -22.91
CA GLN A 148 -0.33 16.40 -24.08
C GLN A 148 0.84 17.18 -24.70
N THR A 149 2.02 17.17 -24.08
CA THR A 149 3.22 17.84 -24.62
C THR A 149 3.87 17.02 -25.74
N GLN A 150 3.59 15.72 -25.79
CA GLN A 150 4.06 14.81 -26.84
C GLN A 150 3.17 14.91 -28.09
N THR A 151 3.77 14.70 -29.27
CA THR A 151 3.04 14.58 -30.54
C THR A 151 3.49 13.30 -31.25
N PRO A 152 2.64 12.26 -31.35
CA PRO A 152 1.28 12.18 -30.81
C PRO A 152 1.21 12.21 -29.27
N THR A 153 0.05 12.55 -28.71
CA THR A 153 -0.18 12.63 -27.25
C THR A 153 0.15 11.30 -26.60
N ALA A 154 0.98 11.30 -25.56
CA ALA A 154 1.27 10.07 -24.83
C ALA A 154 0.13 9.76 -23.86
N VAL A 155 -0.36 8.52 -23.90
CA VAL A 155 -1.37 8.01 -22.98
C VAL A 155 -0.96 6.65 -22.44
N MET A 156 -1.13 6.47 -21.13
CA MET A 156 -0.99 5.16 -20.49
C MET A 156 -2.25 4.83 -19.71
N PHE A 157 -2.78 3.64 -19.96
CA PHE A 157 -3.85 3.05 -19.17
C PHE A 157 -3.26 2.01 -18.23
N ALA A 158 -3.58 2.13 -16.95
CA ALA A 158 -3.00 1.29 -15.91
C ALA A 158 -4.06 0.61 -15.05
N GLU A 159 -3.74 -0.62 -14.67
CA GLU A 159 -4.32 -1.29 -13.49
C GLU A 159 -3.55 -0.84 -12.25
N ILE A 160 -4.24 -0.54 -11.14
CA ILE A 160 -3.58 -0.22 -9.87
C ILE A 160 -3.72 -1.37 -8.88
N LYS A 161 -2.60 -1.75 -8.24
CA LYS A 161 -2.56 -2.63 -7.07
C LYS A 161 -1.76 -1.98 -5.96
N ALA A 162 -2.42 -1.35 -5.00
CA ALA A 162 -1.76 -0.61 -3.92
C ALA A 162 -2.25 -1.07 -2.54
N ALA A 163 -1.32 -1.41 -1.67
CA ALA A 163 -1.58 -1.76 -0.27
C ALA A 163 -0.30 -1.58 0.56
N PRO A 164 -0.40 -1.06 1.79
CA PRO A 164 0.78 -0.76 2.60
C PRO A 164 1.50 -2.04 3.05
N LEU A 165 2.83 -1.98 3.15
CA LEU A 165 3.63 -3.03 3.78
C LEU A 165 3.37 -3.09 5.28
N VAL A 166 3.41 -1.95 5.96
CA VAL A 166 3.20 -1.84 7.40
C VAL A 166 2.10 -0.84 7.71
N THR A 167 1.30 -1.16 8.73
CA THR A 167 0.36 -0.21 9.32
C THR A 167 0.66 -0.09 10.80
N LEU A 168 1.23 1.05 11.20
CA LEU A 168 1.54 1.30 12.60
C LEU A 168 0.24 1.30 13.42
N PRO A 169 0.20 0.65 14.58
CA PRO A 169 -0.99 0.66 15.40
C PRO A 169 -1.10 2.00 16.15
N LEU A 170 -2.33 2.50 16.28
CA LEU A 170 -2.63 3.60 17.20
C LEU A 170 -2.67 3.05 18.63
N THR A 171 -2.18 3.83 19.58
CA THR A 171 -2.04 3.40 20.96
C THR A 171 -2.39 4.51 21.94
N PHE A 172 -2.83 4.09 23.12
CA PHE A 172 -3.12 4.95 24.26
C PHE A 172 -2.61 4.26 25.53
N ILE A 173 -1.91 5.00 26.40
CA ILE A 173 -1.45 4.47 27.68
C ILE A 173 -2.67 4.34 28.61
N SER A 174 -2.97 3.11 29.00
CA SER A 174 -4.13 2.79 29.81
C SER A 174 -3.75 2.61 31.28
N GLN A 175 -4.76 2.71 32.13
CA GLN A 175 -4.66 2.14 33.47
C GLN A 175 -4.68 0.60 33.37
N ARG A 176 -4.07 -0.04 34.38
CA ARG A 176 -4.13 -1.49 34.54
C ARG A 176 -5.57 -1.89 34.82
N PHE A 177 -6.08 -2.81 34.01
CA PHE A 177 -7.43 -3.32 34.16
C PHE A 177 -7.45 -4.48 35.14
N THR A 178 -8.32 -4.38 36.14
CA THR A 178 -8.51 -5.38 37.19
C THR A 178 -9.95 -5.85 37.24
N GLU A 179 -10.17 -7.09 37.67
CA GLU A 179 -11.48 -7.67 37.94
C GLU A 179 -11.54 -8.22 39.36
N ASP A 180 -12.75 -8.29 39.93
CA ASP A 180 -12.99 -8.95 41.21
C ASP A 180 -13.34 -10.42 40.95
N GLU A 181 -12.41 -11.32 41.29
CA GLU A 181 -12.63 -12.76 41.29
C GLU A 181 -12.78 -13.24 42.74
N ASN A 182 -14.04 -13.39 43.19
CA ASN A 182 -14.40 -13.90 44.52
C ASN A 182 -13.84 -13.07 45.70
N GLY A 183 -13.88 -11.75 45.61
CA GLY A 183 -13.38 -10.81 46.60
C GLY A 183 -11.89 -10.51 46.48
N VAL A 184 -11.22 -11.02 45.44
CA VAL A 184 -9.81 -10.77 45.15
C VAL A 184 -9.70 -9.96 43.86
N VAL A 185 -9.05 -8.81 43.95
CA VAL A 185 -8.74 -7.99 42.78
C VAL A 185 -7.60 -8.66 42.02
N VAL A 186 -7.87 -9.11 40.81
CA VAL A 186 -6.91 -9.76 39.91
C VAL A 186 -6.68 -8.91 38.66
N ASP A 187 -5.47 -8.98 38.12
CA ASP A 187 -5.15 -8.35 36.85
C ASP A 187 -5.82 -9.09 35.69
N THR A 188 -6.48 -8.32 34.82
CA THR A 188 -7.01 -8.89 33.59
C THR A 188 -5.89 -9.09 32.58
N GLY A 189 -5.94 -10.22 31.88
CA GLY A 189 -5.05 -10.53 30.77
C GLY A 189 -5.38 -9.72 29.51
N HIS A 190 -4.74 -10.10 28.41
CA HIS A 190 -5.05 -9.59 27.08
C HIS A 190 -6.54 -9.73 26.73
N ARG A 191 -7.18 -8.66 26.24
CA ARG A 191 -8.60 -8.72 25.84
C ARG A 191 -9.00 -7.65 24.85
N ILE A 192 -10.07 -7.93 24.09
CA ILE A 192 -10.76 -6.91 23.29
C ILE A 192 -11.56 -6.02 24.24
N THR A 193 -11.54 -4.71 23.98
CA THR A 193 -12.22 -3.69 24.79
C THR A 193 -12.58 -2.49 23.93
N ASP A 194 -13.29 -1.54 24.53
CA ASP A 194 -13.60 -0.25 23.92
C ASP A 194 -12.70 0.85 24.49
N HIS A 195 -12.45 1.88 23.69
CA HIS A 195 -11.86 3.13 24.12
C HIS A 195 -12.96 4.18 24.30
N ALA A 196 -13.59 4.18 25.48
CA ALA A 196 -14.69 5.10 25.80
C ALA A 196 -14.28 6.59 25.64
N GLY A 197 -13.04 6.92 26.01
CA GLY A 197 -12.48 8.27 25.90
C GLY A 197 -11.77 8.61 24.59
N LEU A 198 -12.06 7.93 23.47
CA LEU A 198 -11.34 8.15 22.20
C LEU A 198 -11.27 9.64 21.80
N TYR A 199 -12.40 10.33 21.84
CA TYR A 199 -12.45 11.72 21.40
C TYR A 199 -11.70 12.64 22.39
N GLY A 200 -10.74 13.40 21.85
CA GLY A 200 -9.85 14.25 22.62
C GLY A 200 -8.70 13.52 23.32
N SER A 201 -8.63 12.19 23.28
CA SER A 201 -7.46 11.45 23.78
C SER A 201 -6.24 11.68 22.88
N ASN A 202 -5.08 11.84 23.50
CA ASN A 202 -3.81 11.91 22.78
C ASN A 202 -3.36 10.50 22.42
N LEU A 203 -3.53 10.15 21.15
CA LEU A 203 -3.08 8.88 20.60
C LEU A 203 -1.62 8.97 20.18
N SER A 204 -0.93 7.84 20.27
CA SER A 204 0.45 7.65 19.82
C SER A 204 0.54 6.54 18.77
N LEU A 205 1.55 6.59 17.92
CA LEU A 205 1.96 5.47 17.09
C LEU A 205 2.93 4.59 17.90
N LEU A 206 2.69 3.29 17.97
CA LEU A 206 3.72 2.36 18.43
C LEU A 206 4.67 2.11 17.25
N LEU A 207 5.87 2.64 17.34
CA LEU A 207 6.92 2.50 16.34
C LEU A 207 7.96 1.51 16.86
N PRO A 208 8.16 0.36 16.18
CA PRO A 208 9.28 -0.51 16.49
C PRO A 208 10.60 0.22 16.21
N VAL A 209 11.53 0.17 17.16
CA VAL A 209 12.86 0.78 17.06
C VAL A 209 13.92 -0.26 17.41
N GLY A 210 14.96 -0.34 16.60
CA GLY A 210 16.02 -1.32 16.78
C GLY A 210 16.77 -1.60 15.49
N SER A 211 17.78 -2.45 15.59
CA SER A 211 18.56 -3.00 14.49
C SER A 211 18.89 -4.46 14.80
N ASP A 212 19.16 -5.27 13.77
CA ASP A 212 19.75 -6.61 13.90
C ASP A 212 18.99 -7.59 14.82
N ASN A 213 17.82 -8.05 14.36
CA ASN A 213 17.00 -9.12 14.95
C ASN A 213 16.43 -8.89 16.37
N HIS A 214 16.58 -7.69 16.94
CA HIS A 214 15.91 -7.34 18.19
C HIS A 214 15.29 -5.94 18.10
N PHE A 215 13.97 -5.87 18.12
CA PHE A 215 13.22 -4.62 18.08
C PHE A 215 12.59 -4.36 19.43
N ASN A 216 12.78 -3.15 19.93
CA ASN A 216 11.94 -2.59 20.99
C ASN A 216 10.87 -1.70 20.34
N TRP A 217 10.12 -0.94 21.11
CA TRP A 217 9.11 -0.02 20.63
C TRP A 217 9.20 1.32 21.35
N GLU A 218 8.79 2.37 20.64
CA GLU A 218 8.59 3.71 21.16
C GLU A 218 7.15 4.16 20.88
N LEU A 219 6.61 4.99 21.77
CA LEU A 219 5.35 5.69 21.53
C LEU A 219 5.65 7.07 20.96
N ILE A 220 5.28 7.28 19.71
CA ILE A 220 5.43 8.56 19.03
C ILE A 220 4.09 9.31 19.14
N PRO A 221 4.03 10.46 19.84
CA PRO A 221 2.80 11.26 19.89
C PRO A 221 2.30 11.58 18.49
N PHE A 222 1.03 11.28 18.22
CA PHE A 222 0.45 11.46 16.89
C PHE A 222 -0.55 12.61 16.87
N GLY A 223 -1.55 12.55 17.75
CA GLY A 223 -2.60 13.55 17.82
C GLY A 223 -3.89 13.00 18.41
N SER A 224 -4.98 13.77 18.27
CA SER A 224 -6.28 13.43 18.81
C SER A 224 -7.39 13.62 17.78
N LYS A 225 -8.36 12.69 17.77
CA LYS A 225 -9.60 12.83 17.01
C LYS A 225 -10.59 13.62 17.86
N LYS A 226 -11.12 14.75 17.34
CA LYS A 226 -11.97 15.63 18.16
C LYS A 226 -13.39 15.08 18.37
N ASP A 227 -13.98 14.53 17.33
CA ASP A 227 -15.32 13.96 17.33
C ASP A 227 -15.52 13.04 16.12
N VAL A 228 -16.75 12.54 15.92
CA VAL A 228 -17.10 11.62 14.83
C VAL A 228 -16.99 12.25 13.43
N HIS A 229 -17.19 13.57 13.32
CA HIS A 229 -17.15 14.34 12.08
C HIS A 229 -15.75 14.85 11.75
N ASP A 230 -14.79 14.64 12.65
CA ASP A 230 -13.40 14.97 12.41
C ASP A 230 -12.72 13.97 11.47
N GLU A 231 -13.09 14.02 10.18
CA GLU A 231 -12.65 13.07 9.17
C GLU A 231 -11.20 13.28 8.72
N LEU A 232 -10.62 14.46 8.94
CA LEU A 232 -9.29 14.84 8.46
C LEU A 232 -8.23 14.86 9.58
N TRP A 233 -8.58 14.41 10.79
CA TRP A 233 -7.71 14.46 11.98
C TRP A 233 -6.35 13.80 11.77
N ALA A 234 -6.33 12.66 11.08
CA ALA A 234 -5.14 11.86 10.89
C ALA A 234 -4.15 12.52 9.91
N TYR A 235 -4.65 13.20 8.87
CA TYR A 235 -3.78 13.98 7.97
C TYR A 235 -3.14 15.15 8.70
N ARG A 236 -3.92 15.91 9.48
CA ARG A 236 -3.36 17.00 10.31
C ARG A 236 -2.34 16.49 11.33
N SER A 237 -2.62 15.34 11.94
CA SER A 237 -1.72 14.69 12.92
C SER A 237 -0.41 14.25 12.27
N LEU A 238 -0.49 13.64 11.08
CA LEU A 238 0.70 13.25 10.31
C LEU A 238 1.52 14.46 9.87
N LEU A 239 0.88 15.52 9.36
CA LEU A 239 1.58 16.75 8.97
C LEU A 239 2.33 17.35 10.17
N ASN A 240 1.64 17.52 11.29
CA ASN A 240 2.23 18.04 12.53
C ASN A 240 3.39 17.16 13.01
N LEU A 241 3.25 15.83 12.93
CA LEU A 241 4.32 14.91 13.33
C LEU A 241 5.57 15.08 12.45
N LEU A 242 5.40 15.19 11.13
CA LEU A 242 6.50 15.41 10.18
C LEU A 242 7.19 16.76 10.39
N GLU A 243 6.50 17.76 10.91
CA GLU A 243 7.05 19.10 11.18
C GLU A 243 7.72 19.20 12.56
N SER A 244 7.14 18.55 13.57
CA SER A 244 7.56 18.71 14.97
C SER A 244 8.56 17.65 15.45
N ASN A 245 8.68 16.52 14.75
CA ASN A 245 9.57 15.43 15.13
C ASN A 245 10.47 14.96 13.97
N PRO A 246 11.60 15.64 13.72
CA PRO A 246 12.53 15.26 12.65
C PRO A 246 13.11 13.84 12.80
N GLU A 247 13.27 13.36 14.03
CA GLU A 247 13.81 12.02 14.29
C GLU A 247 12.85 10.90 13.87
N PHE A 248 11.53 11.16 13.91
CA PHE A 248 10.50 10.20 13.51
C PHE A 248 10.75 9.64 12.11
N VAL A 249 11.08 10.50 11.14
CA VAL A 249 11.32 10.09 9.75
C VAL A 249 12.46 9.06 9.69
N SER A 250 13.58 9.33 10.35
CA SER A 250 14.74 8.44 10.34
C SER A 250 14.44 7.08 10.99
N LYS A 251 13.75 7.08 12.14
CA LYS A 251 13.35 5.86 12.86
C LYS A 251 12.33 5.05 12.05
N TYR A 252 11.35 5.72 11.47
CA TYR A 252 10.33 5.08 10.63
C TYR A 252 10.93 4.44 9.39
N LEU A 253 11.81 5.14 8.67
CA LEU A 253 12.45 4.59 7.48
C LEU A 253 13.34 3.38 7.81
N ALA A 254 14.08 3.42 8.92
CA ALA A 254 14.88 2.29 9.39
C ALA A 254 14.00 1.05 9.71
N PHE A 255 12.89 1.27 10.42
CA PHE A 255 11.90 0.23 10.68
C PHE A 255 11.30 -0.32 9.38
N TRP A 256 10.83 0.55 8.48
CA TRP A 256 10.17 0.14 7.24
C TRP A 256 11.10 -0.67 6.33
N GLN A 257 12.37 -0.29 6.23
CA GLN A 257 13.37 -1.06 5.45
C GLN A 257 13.65 -2.43 6.08
N SER A 258 13.72 -2.51 7.41
CA SER A 258 13.87 -3.77 8.13
C SER A 258 12.65 -4.68 7.89
N ALA A 259 11.45 -4.09 7.93
CA ALA A 259 10.21 -4.78 7.63
C ALA A 259 10.13 -5.27 6.18
N LEU A 260 10.57 -4.47 5.21
CA LEU A 260 10.60 -4.86 3.80
C LEU A 260 11.57 -6.02 3.59
N THR A 261 12.76 -5.94 4.18
CA THR A 261 13.78 -7.00 4.11
C THR A 261 13.24 -8.31 4.68
N SER A 262 12.66 -8.24 5.88
CA SER A 262 12.04 -9.38 6.56
C SER A 262 10.90 -9.99 5.74
N TYR A 263 10.04 -9.15 5.14
CA TYR A 263 8.95 -9.56 4.27
C TYR A 263 9.43 -10.29 3.02
N THR A 264 10.41 -9.72 2.32
CA THR A 264 10.99 -10.28 1.09
C THR A 264 11.66 -11.63 1.37
N GLN A 265 12.46 -11.71 2.43
CA GLN A 265 13.20 -12.93 2.80
C GLN A 265 12.34 -13.99 3.49
N LYS A 266 11.11 -13.64 3.93
CA LYS A 266 10.21 -14.51 4.69
C LYS A 266 10.87 -15.05 5.96
N THR A 267 11.64 -14.22 6.66
CA THR A 267 12.48 -14.66 7.80
C THR A 267 11.68 -15.19 8.98
N GLN A 268 10.37 -14.85 9.07
CA GLN A 268 9.50 -15.13 10.22
C GLN A 268 10.01 -14.52 11.55
N SER A 269 10.92 -13.54 11.48
CA SER A 269 11.32 -12.69 12.61
C SER A 269 10.12 -11.94 13.21
N ASP A 270 10.30 -11.41 14.42
CA ASP A 270 9.34 -10.52 15.09
C ASP A 270 8.75 -9.43 14.18
N ILE A 271 9.59 -8.69 13.43
CA ILE A 271 9.14 -7.63 12.52
C ILE A 271 8.29 -8.17 11.37
N PHE A 272 8.57 -9.40 10.89
CA PHE A 272 7.81 -9.99 9.79
C PHE A 272 6.31 -9.95 10.09
N TRP A 273 5.94 -10.21 11.34
CA TRP A 273 4.57 -10.29 11.81
C TRP A 273 3.91 -8.92 12.07
N LEU A 274 4.69 -7.83 12.00
CA LEU A 274 4.18 -6.47 11.96
C LEU A 274 3.86 -5.98 10.55
N THR A 275 4.26 -6.73 9.52
CA THR A 275 3.87 -6.46 8.15
C THR A 275 2.46 -6.96 7.86
N ASN A 276 1.85 -6.45 6.80
CA ASN A 276 0.58 -6.93 6.28
C ASN A 276 0.69 -8.30 5.56
N ALA A 277 1.76 -9.06 5.82
CA ALA A 277 1.97 -10.41 5.29
C ALA A 277 0.98 -11.43 5.83
N CYS A 278 0.48 -12.28 4.94
CA CYS A 278 -0.29 -13.45 5.34
C CYS A 278 0.65 -14.54 5.90
N GLY A 279 0.16 -15.28 6.90
CA GLY A 279 0.92 -16.35 7.53
C GLY A 279 0.36 -16.74 8.89
N GLN A 280 0.95 -17.78 9.47
CA GLN A 280 0.68 -18.25 10.83
C GLN A 280 2.02 -18.30 11.57
N PRO A 281 2.06 -17.94 12.86
CA PRO A 281 3.28 -18.07 13.65
C PRO A 281 3.82 -19.49 13.64
N PHE A 282 5.15 -19.63 13.71
CA PHE A 282 5.84 -20.91 13.82
C PHE A 282 6.92 -20.85 14.92
N PRO A 283 6.87 -21.74 15.94
CA PRO A 283 5.79 -22.69 16.20
C PRO A 283 4.47 -21.97 16.49
N ARG A 284 3.35 -22.58 16.09
CA ARG A 284 2.02 -22.00 16.33
C ARG A 284 1.67 -22.15 17.82
N PRO A 285 1.25 -21.08 18.51
CA PRO A 285 0.75 -21.17 19.88
C PRO A 285 -0.42 -22.15 20.03
N GLU A 286 -0.55 -22.77 21.19
CA GLU A 286 -1.63 -23.74 21.46
C GLU A 286 -3.01 -23.08 21.46
N ASP A 287 -3.10 -21.83 21.88
CA ASP A 287 -4.32 -21.01 21.94
C ASP A 287 -4.64 -20.28 20.63
N TRP A 288 -3.83 -20.48 19.58
CA TRP A 288 -4.03 -19.82 18.30
C TRP A 288 -5.34 -20.28 17.63
N PRO A 289 -6.24 -19.37 17.24
CA PRO A 289 -7.60 -19.75 16.88
C PRO A 289 -7.69 -20.47 15.54
N GLN A 290 -8.64 -21.41 15.48
CA GLN A 290 -9.08 -22.04 14.24
C GLN A 290 -10.00 -21.10 13.46
N ARG A 291 -9.95 -21.19 12.11
CA ARG A 291 -10.85 -20.40 11.27
C ARG A 291 -12.28 -20.87 11.44
N ALA A 292 -13.21 -19.93 11.61
CA ALA A 292 -14.62 -20.25 11.67
C ALA A 292 -15.10 -20.89 10.34
N GLY A 293 -15.53 -22.15 10.40
CA GLY A 293 -16.13 -22.85 9.26
C GLY A 293 -15.16 -23.28 8.15
N ALA A 294 -13.85 -23.26 8.38
CA ALA A 294 -12.85 -23.69 7.40
C ALA A 294 -11.76 -24.56 8.05
N LEU A 295 -11.10 -25.40 7.25
CA LEU A 295 -9.90 -26.11 7.68
C LEU A 295 -8.76 -25.12 7.91
N GLY A 296 -8.07 -25.26 9.05
CA GLY A 296 -6.87 -24.50 9.38
C GLY A 296 -7.08 -23.39 10.42
N TYR A 297 -6.07 -22.53 10.52
CA TYR A 297 -5.93 -21.55 11.60
C TYR A 297 -5.95 -20.12 11.08
N GLU A 298 -6.36 -19.19 11.93
CA GLU A 298 -6.38 -17.76 11.60
C GLU A 298 -4.98 -17.28 11.19
N SER A 299 -4.92 -16.24 10.37
CA SER A 299 -3.66 -15.68 9.89
C SER A 299 -3.35 -14.34 10.55
N VAL A 300 -2.08 -13.97 10.64
CA VAL A 300 -1.64 -12.68 11.20
C VAL A 300 -2.14 -11.49 10.36
N SER A 301 -2.26 -11.65 9.05
CA SER A 301 -2.92 -10.69 8.15
C SER A 301 -3.78 -11.44 7.15
N ASP A 302 -4.89 -10.81 6.71
CA ASP A 302 -5.73 -11.35 5.65
C ASP A 302 -4.96 -11.36 4.31
N SER A 303 -4.91 -12.54 3.69
CA SER A 303 -4.44 -12.77 2.33
C SER A 303 -5.02 -11.82 1.28
N LYS A 304 -6.21 -11.25 1.51
CA LYS A 304 -6.86 -10.28 0.62
C LYS A 304 -6.29 -8.87 0.69
N THR A 305 -5.45 -8.58 1.68
CA THR A 305 -4.80 -7.28 1.91
C THR A 305 -3.29 -7.39 1.86
N SER A 306 -2.77 -8.24 0.96
CA SER A 306 -1.32 -8.44 0.79
C SER A 306 -0.66 -7.17 0.25
N VAL A 307 0.65 -7.07 0.45
CA VAL A 307 1.47 -5.87 0.23
C VAL A 307 1.57 -5.52 -1.26
N GLY A 308 1.32 -4.26 -1.61
CA GLY A 308 1.43 -3.75 -2.99
C GLY A 308 0.73 -4.64 -4.02
N MET A 309 1.47 -5.04 -5.07
CA MET A 309 1.00 -6.00 -6.07
C MET A 309 1.38 -7.46 -5.76
N ASP A 310 2.01 -7.77 -4.63
CA ASP A 310 2.62 -9.08 -4.38
C ASP A 310 1.62 -10.23 -4.21
N ARG A 311 0.31 -9.94 -4.14
CA ARG A 311 -0.71 -10.99 -4.09
C ARG A 311 -0.83 -11.70 -5.44
N THR A 312 -0.71 -13.02 -5.44
CA THR A 312 -0.80 -13.83 -6.67
C THR A 312 -2.13 -13.69 -7.44
N ASP A 313 -3.26 -13.53 -6.75
CA ASP A 313 -4.57 -13.22 -7.35
C ASP A 313 -4.57 -11.85 -8.04
N ASP A 314 -3.91 -10.85 -7.45
CA ASP A 314 -3.83 -9.50 -8.02
C ASP A 314 -2.89 -9.45 -9.22
N LEU A 315 -1.77 -10.19 -9.20
CA LEU A 315 -0.88 -10.33 -10.36
C LEU A 315 -1.57 -10.94 -11.57
N LYS A 316 -2.35 -12.02 -11.34
CA LYS A 316 -3.14 -12.67 -12.41
C LYS A 316 -4.20 -11.73 -12.97
N LYS A 317 -4.93 -11.03 -12.09
CA LYS A 317 -5.96 -10.07 -12.50
C LYS A 317 -5.36 -8.90 -13.27
N ALA A 318 -4.29 -8.31 -12.76
CA ALA A 318 -3.60 -7.20 -13.42
C ALA A 318 -3.03 -7.62 -14.79
N THR A 319 -2.46 -8.82 -14.89
CA THR A 319 -1.99 -9.38 -16.17
C THR A 319 -3.13 -9.52 -17.18
N TYR A 320 -4.25 -10.13 -16.77
CA TYR A 320 -5.43 -10.23 -17.63
C TYR A 320 -5.95 -8.85 -18.03
N GLN A 321 -5.93 -7.89 -17.10
CA GLN A 321 -6.43 -6.56 -17.32
C GLN A 321 -5.55 -5.79 -18.33
N SER A 322 -4.22 -5.89 -18.21
CA SER A 322 -3.29 -5.34 -19.22
C SER A 322 -3.51 -5.98 -20.59
N LEU A 323 -3.70 -7.31 -20.66
CA LEU A 323 -4.02 -8.00 -21.91
C LEU A 323 -5.34 -7.50 -22.51
N LYS A 324 -6.39 -7.37 -21.70
CA LYS A 324 -7.71 -6.88 -22.14
C LYS A 324 -7.63 -5.44 -22.64
N ILE A 325 -6.98 -4.56 -21.89
CA ILE A 325 -6.77 -3.16 -22.27
C ILE A 325 -6.03 -3.10 -23.60
N SER A 326 -4.91 -3.82 -23.76
CA SER A 326 -4.14 -3.89 -25.01
C SER A 326 -4.96 -4.46 -26.19
N ALA A 327 -5.81 -5.45 -25.93
CA ALA A 327 -6.72 -6.04 -26.92
C ALA A 327 -7.93 -5.16 -27.27
N GLU A 328 -8.26 -4.14 -26.49
CA GLU A 328 -9.29 -3.13 -26.80
C GLU A 328 -8.66 -1.89 -27.45
N GLY A 329 -7.51 -1.44 -26.94
CA GLY A 329 -6.70 -0.34 -27.45
C GLY A 329 -6.06 -0.62 -28.82
N ASN A 330 -5.88 0.42 -29.63
CA ASN A 330 -5.26 0.29 -30.96
C ASN A 330 -4.26 1.43 -31.19
N PRO A 331 -3.28 1.25 -32.11
CA PRO A 331 -2.47 2.34 -32.59
C PRO A 331 -3.38 3.47 -33.07
N SER A 332 -3.08 4.68 -32.61
CA SER A 332 -3.79 5.89 -32.99
C SER A 332 -2.79 6.86 -33.60
N VAL A 333 -3.20 7.58 -34.65
CA VAL A 333 -2.40 8.73 -35.14
C VAL A 333 -2.40 9.89 -34.14
N ARG A 334 -3.39 9.93 -33.24
CA ARG A 334 -3.54 10.97 -32.21
C ARG A 334 -2.83 10.62 -30.92
N TYR A 335 -2.77 9.33 -30.59
CA TYR A 335 -2.27 8.85 -29.30
C TYR A 335 -1.15 7.83 -29.46
N HIS A 336 -0.07 8.04 -28.72
CA HIS A 336 0.89 6.99 -28.42
C HIS A 336 0.42 6.22 -27.18
N TYR A 337 -0.25 5.11 -27.44
CA TYR A 337 -0.94 4.29 -26.46
C TYR A 337 -0.04 3.28 -25.75
N ARG A 338 -0.18 3.20 -24.42
CA ARG A 338 0.58 2.31 -23.52
C ARG A 338 -0.31 1.63 -22.50
N VAL A 339 0.13 0.48 -22.01
CA VAL A 339 -0.54 -0.30 -20.97
C VAL A 339 0.43 -0.71 -19.88
N GLY A 340 0.00 -0.68 -18.62
CA GLY A 340 0.84 -1.20 -17.55
C GLY A 340 0.12 -1.51 -16.24
N ILE A 341 0.93 -1.90 -15.26
CA ILE A 341 0.52 -2.14 -13.88
C ILE A 341 1.25 -1.13 -13.01
N ILE A 342 0.53 -0.48 -12.10
CA ILE A 342 1.08 0.50 -11.16
C ILE A 342 0.82 0.07 -9.71
N SER A 343 1.85 0.17 -8.88
CA SER A 343 1.79 -0.19 -7.45
C SER A 343 2.66 0.73 -6.58
N ASN A 344 2.46 0.68 -5.26
CA ASN A 344 3.43 1.24 -4.32
C ASN A 344 4.64 0.31 -4.12
N ILE A 345 4.45 -1.01 -4.14
CA ILE A 345 5.51 -2.01 -3.89
C ILE A 345 5.40 -3.11 -4.94
N HIS A 346 6.52 -3.42 -5.60
CA HIS A 346 6.59 -4.48 -6.61
C HIS A 346 6.30 -5.86 -6.00
N ALA A 347 6.15 -6.88 -6.85
CA ALA A 347 5.92 -8.26 -6.42
C ALA A 347 7.19 -8.90 -5.81
N VAL A 348 7.69 -8.34 -4.71
CA VAL A 348 8.98 -8.70 -4.08
C VAL A 348 9.19 -10.21 -3.86
N ARG A 349 8.12 -10.98 -3.66
CA ARG A 349 8.21 -12.43 -3.40
C ARG A 349 7.76 -13.29 -4.57
N HIS A 350 6.95 -12.73 -5.45
CA HIS A 350 6.24 -13.49 -6.48
C HIS A 350 6.55 -13.00 -7.91
N HIS A 351 7.43 -12.00 -8.06
CA HIS A 351 7.85 -11.48 -9.36
C HIS A 351 8.43 -12.59 -10.26
N ASP A 352 9.36 -13.38 -9.73
CA ASP A 352 10.04 -14.42 -10.51
C ASP A 352 9.07 -15.53 -10.91
N ASP A 353 8.14 -15.89 -10.03
CA ASP A 353 7.15 -16.94 -10.26
C ASP A 353 6.03 -16.52 -11.23
N TYR A 354 5.67 -15.23 -11.29
CA TYR A 354 4.46 -14.76 -12.01
C TYR A 354 4.70 -13.76 -13.13
N LEU A 355 5.73 -12.92 -13.04
CA LEU A 355 5.96 -11.81 -13.98
C LEU A 355 7.15 -12.07 -14.90
N THR A 356 8.24 -12.66 -14.43
CA THR A 356 9.47 -12.85 -15.23
C THR A 356 9.21 -13.57 -16.56
N ALA A 357 8.37 -14.61 -16.56
CA ALA A 357 8.07 -15.37 -17.78
C ALA A 357 7.18 -14.62 -18.79
N ILE A 358 6.49 -13.56 -18.36
CA ILE A 358 5.46 -12.89 -19.17
C ILE A 358 5.75 -11.40 -19.42
N GLN A 359 6.65 -10.79 -18.65
CA GLN A 359 6.96 -9.36 -18.75
C GLN A 359 7.47 -8.96 -20.14
N ASP A 360 8.12 -9.89 -20.84
CA ASP A 360 8.74 -9.70 -22.15
C ASP A 360 7.83 -10.12 -23.31
N ILE A 361 6.60 -10.56 -23.04
CA ILE A 361 5.65 -10.93 -24.08
C ILE A 361 5.37 -9.71 -24.97
N VAL A 362 5.48 -9.95 -26.26
CA VAL A 362 5.02 -9.05 -27.32
C VAL A 362 3.86 -9.73 -28.01
N SER A 363 2.79 -8.98 -28.25
CA SER A 363 1.55 -9.47 -28.83
C SER A 363 1.16 -8.63 -30.04
N THR A 364 0.31 -9.21 -30.87
CA THR A 364 -0.30 -8.53 -32.01
C THR A 364 -1.65 -9.16 -32.32
N ARG A 365 -2.41 -8.56 -33.22
CA ARG A 365 -3.69 -9.08 -33.70
C ARG A 365 -3.49 -9.74 -35.05
N ASP A 366 -3.72 -11.04 -35.10
CA ASP A 366 -3.76 -11.79 -36.35
C ASP A 366 -5.19 -11.77 -36.91
N GLU A 367 -5.44 -10.93 -37.92
CA GLU A 367 -6.74 -10.90 -38.62
C GLU A 367 -7.01 -12.17 -39.44
N SER A 368 -5.96 -12.90 -39.83
CA SER A 368 -6.09 -14.15 -40.58
C SER A 368 -6.45 -15.34 -39.69
N ALA A 369 -6.11 -15.27 -38.39
CA ALA A 369 -6.17 -16.34 -37.41
C ALA A 369 -5.41 -17.63 -37.82
N LEU A 370 -4.46 -17.52 -38.75
CA LEU A 370 -3.71 -18.63 -39.33
C LEU A 370 -2.19 -18.45 -39.20
N ALA A 371 -1.72 -17.31 -38.69
CA ALA A 371 -0.29 -17.05 -38.51
C ALA A 371 0.29 -18.01 -37.46
N LYS A 372 1.41 -18.66 -37.78
CA LYS A 372 2.14 -19.54 -36.85
C LYS A 372 3.40 -18.88 -36.31
N THR A 373 3.93 -17.93 -37.07
CA THR A 373 5.15 -17.19 -36.79
C THR A 373 4.97 -15.72 -37.17
N ALA A 374 5.84 -14.85 -36.67
CA ALA A 374 5.77 -13.41 -36.98
C ALA A 374 5.95 -13.12 -38.48
N VAL A 375 6.63 -13.98 -39.24
CA VAL A 375 6.83 -13.81 -40.68
C VAL A 375 5.58 -14.12 -41.52
N ASP A 376 4.59 -14.80 -40.92
CA ASP A 376 3.30 -15.08 -41.57
C ASP A 376 2.37 -13.86 -41.53
N LEU A 377 2.69 -12.85 -40.71
CA LEU A 377 1.93 -11.63 -40.57
C LEU A 377 2.35 -10.60 -41.64
N PRO A 378 1.43 -9.72 -42.08
CA PRO A 378 1.79 -8.56 -42.89
C PRO A 378 2.96 -7.78 -42.26
N PRO A 379 3.94 -7.29 -43.05
CA PRO A 379 5.09 -6.53 -42.52
C PRO A 379 4.70 -5.30 -41.68
N GLU A 380 3.54 -4.71 -41.99
CA GLU A 380 3.00 -3.52 -41.34
C GLU A 380 2.19 -3.84 -40.07
N THR A 381 2.09 -5.12 -39.69
CA THR A 381 1.32 -5.54 -38.53
C THR A 381 1.96 -4.99 -37.26
N PRO A 382 1.23 -4.17 -36.48
CA PRO A 382 1.80 -3.53 -35.30
C PRO A 382 1.98 -4.54 -34.17
N PHE A 383 3.09 -4.43 -33.45
CA PHE A 383 3.39 -5.22 -32.26
C PHE A 383 3.29 -4.35 -31.02
N PHE A 384 2.86 -4.97 -29.91
CA PHE A 384 2.64 -4.28 -28.64
C PHE A 384 3.23 -5.09 -27.50
N ASN A 385 3.81 -4.42 -26.51
CA ASN A 385 4.17 -5.09 -25.28
C ASN A 385 2.89 -5.52 -24.54
N LEU A 386 2.95 -6.65 -23.83
CA LEU A 386 1.91 -6.97 -22.84
C LEU A 386 1.89 -5.90 -21.73
N PHE A 387 3.08 -5.45 -21.34
CA PHE A 387 3.29 -4.35 -20.41
C PHE A 387 4.31 -3.38 -20.99
N ASP A 388 3.92 -2.13 -21.22
CA ASP A 388 4.87 -1.04 -21.46
C ASP A 388 5.54 -0.60 -20.15
N GLY A 389 4.88 -0.84 -19.01
CA GLY A 389 5.45 -0.65 -17.68
C GLY A 389 4.85 -1.56 -16.62
N ILE A 390 5.71 -2.24 -15.87
CA ILE A 390 5.38 -2.76 -14.54
C ILE A 390 6.07 -1.82 -13.56
N VAL A 391 5.29 -0.91 -13.00
CA VAL A 391 5.80 0.24 -12.24
C VAL A 391 5.42 0.09 -10.78
N ALA A 392 6.40 0.18 -9.89
CA ALA A 392 6.20 0.41 -8.49
C ALA A 392 7.17 1.46 -7.96
N LEU A 393 6.81 2.16 -6.88
CA LEU A 393 7.73 3.11 -6.23
C LEU A 393 9.06 2.42 -5.87
N THR A 394 9.03 1.14 -5.48
CA THR A 394 10.22 0.35 -5.14
C THR A 394 11.02 -0.17 -6.34
N GLN A 395 10.40 -0.37 -7.51
CA GLN A 395 11.04 -0.95 -8.69
C GLN A 395 10.18 -0.68 -9.94
N THR A 396 10.83 -0.29 -11.03
CA THR A 396 10.19 -0.08 -12.33
C THR A 396 10.84 -0.96 -13.38
N ILE A 397 10.02 -1.70 -14.13
CA ILE A 397 10.39 -2.43 -15.35
C ILE A 397 9.65 -1.74 -16.49
N ALA A 398 10.36 -0.90 -17.23
CA ALA A 398 9.82 -0.15 -18.36
C ALA A 398 10.29 -0.76 -19.69
N ARG A 399 9.36 -0.96 -20.61
CA ARG A 399 9.59 -1.43 -21.99
C ARG A 399 9.25 -0.36 -23.03
N ASP A 400 9.12 0.87 -22.56
CA ASP A 400 8.87 2.07 -23.34
C ASP A 400 9.66 3.24 -22.73
N GLU A 401 10.22 4.11 -23.56
CA GLU A 401 11.11 5.20 -23.10
C GLU A 401 10.35 6.29 -22.34
N TRP A 402 9.12 6.64 -22.73
CA TRP A 402 8.33 7.64 -22.00
C TRP A 402 7.97 7.12 -20.60
N VAL A 403 7.58 5.85 -20.48
CA VAL A 403 7.33 5.20 -19.19
C VAL A 403 8.59 5.24 -18.33
N LYS A 404 9.74 4.87 -18.91
CA LYS A 404 11.03 4.88 -18.21
C LYS A 404 11.38 6.28 -17.69
N ASP A 405 11.16 7.31 -18.49
CA ASP A 405 11.50 8.69 -18.15
C ASP A 405 10.63 9.23 -17.01
N ILE A 406 9.29 9.16 -17.14
CA ILE A 406 8.40 9.76 -16.15
C ILE A 406 8.47 9.05 -14.80
N PHE A 407 8.74 7.74 -14.79
CA PHE A 407 8.82 6.91 -13.60
C PHE A 407 10.24 6.70 -13.06
N ASP A 408 11.23 7.49 -13.51
CA ASP A 408 12.57 7.47 -12.93
C ASP A 408 12.64 8.29 -11.62
N PHE A 409 12.05 7.77 -10.55
CA PHE A 409 11.96 8.46 -9.25
C PHE A 409 13.31 8.62 -8.54
#